data_AF-A0AAT9HYJ6-F1
#
_entry.id   AF-A0AAT9HYJ6-F1
#
_cell.length_a   1.000
_cell.length_b   1.000
_cell.length_c   1.000
_cell.angle_alpha   90.00
_cell.angle_beta   90.00
_cell.angle_gamma   90.00
#
_symmetry.space_group_name_H-M   'P 1'
#
loop_
_entity.id
_entity.type
_entity.pdbx_description
1 polymer ?
#
loop_
_entity_poly.entity_id
_entity_poly.type
_entity_poly.pdbx_seq_one_letter_code
_entity_poly.pdbx_strand_id
1 'polypeptide(L)'
;MLALHSPNTIAFPTAFYAATRAGASVTTAHPLATAEEFGKQLEDSAARWIVTVSPLLETARRAAGLAGGVEEIFVCDSAPGHRSLIDMLASAAPEPVVDIDPAEDVAALPYSSGTTGLPKG
;
A
#
# COMPACT_ATOMS: atom_id res chain seq x y z
N MET A 1 5.44 -5.76 3.88
CA MET A 1 4.48 -4.67 4.14
C MET A 1 3.86 -4.19 2.84
N LEU A 2 2.60 -3.75 2.87
CA LEU A 2 1.87 -3.17 1.76
C LEU A 2 1.66 -1.66 2.00
N ALA A 3 1.99 -0.83 1.01
CA ALA A 3 1.72 0.60 1.03
C ALA A 3 0.39 0.91 0.32
N LEU A 4 -0.52 1.59 1.02
CA LEU A 4 -1.83 1.97 0.49
C LEU A 4 -1.84 3.47 0.18
N HIS A 5 -1.86 3.81 -1.11
CA HIS A 5 -1.78 5.18 -1.65
C HIS A 5 -3.03 5.49 -2.48
N SER A 6 -4.13 5.87 -1.81
CA SER A 6 -5.43 6.08 -2.46
C SER A 6 -6.21 7.22 -1.79
N PRO A 7 -6.98 8.03 -2.54
CA PRO A 7 -7.96 8.94 -1.94
C PRO A 7 -9.05 8.17 -1.17
N ASN A 8 -9.92 8.91 -0.48
CA ASN A 8 -11.06 8.36 0.24
C ASN A 8 -12.05 7.70 -0.74
N THR A 9 -12.02 6.38 -0.79
CA THR A 9 -12.91 5.54 -1.61
C THR A 9 -13.27 4.27 -0.84
N ILE A 10 -14.28 3.53 -1.31
CA ILE A 10 -14.63 2.22 -0.74
C ILE A 10 -13.53 1.16 -0.98
N ALA A 11 -12.66 1.37 -1.96
CA ALA A 11 -11.55 0.46 -2.23
C ALA A 11 -10.49 0.54 -1.12
N PHE A 12 -10.32 1.69 -0.48
CA PHE A 12 -9.36 1.88 0.60
C PHE A 12 -9.54 0.91 1.78
N PRO A 13 -10.71 0.87 2.47
CA PRO A 13 -10.91 -0.09 3.55
C PRO A 13 -10.89 -1.53 3.05
N THR A 14 -11.37 -1.78 1.83
CA THR A 14 -11.35 -3.13 1.23
C THR A 14 -9.92 -3.64 1.06
N ALA A 15 -9.03 -2.83 0.48
CA ALA A 15 -7.61 -3.17 0.31
C ALA A 15 -6.88 -3.33 1.65
N PHE A 16 -7.15 -2.41 2.60
CA PHE A 16 -6.57 -2.47 3.93
C PHE A 16 -6.91 -3.78 4.65
N TYR A 17 -8.19 -4.12 4.73
CA TYR A 17 -8.62 -5.35 5.41
C TYR A 17 -8.25 -6.62 4.65
N ALA A 18 -8.23 -6.59 3.31
CA ALA A 18 -7.75 -7.73 2.53
C ALA A 18 -6.26 -8.00 2.79
N ALA A 19 -5.44 -6.94 2.87
CA ALA A 19 -4.01 -7.06 3.16
C ALA A 19 -3.77 -7.61 4.57
N THR A 20 -4.44 -7.07 5.60
CA THR A 20 -4.28 -7.56 6.98
C THR A 20 -4.85 -8.96 7.18
N ARG A 21 -5.96 -9.31 6.51
CA ARG A 21 -6.49 -10.69 6.47
C ARG A 21 -5.52 -11.68 5.82
N ALA A 22 -4.69 -11.22 4.88
CA ALA A 22 -3.62 -11.99 4.28
C ALA A 22 -2.31 -11.98 5.10
N GLY A 23 -2.31 -11.42 6.31
CA GLY A 23 -1.14 -11.34 7.20
C GLY A 23 -0.15 -10.22 6.86
N ALA A 24 -0.50 -9.30 5.95
CA ALA A 24 0.37 -8.18 5.63
C ALA A 24 0.11 -6.99 6.56
N SER A 25 1.17 -6.41 7.10
CA SER A 25 1.12 -5.07 7.68
C SER A 25 0.86 -4.02 6.60
N VAL A 26 0.10 -2.97 6.94
CA VAL A 26 -0.24 -1.88 6.02
C VAL A 26 0.33 -0.55 6.48
N THR A 27 1.04 0.16 5.59
CA THR A 27 1.35 1.58 5.78
C THR A 27 0.47 2.41 4.84
N THR A 28 -0.10 3.50 5.35
CA THR A 28 -0.95 4.39 4.55
C THR A 28 -0.14 5.60 4.11
N ALA A 29 -0.16 5.91 2.82
CA ALA A 29 0.50 7.07 2.25
C ALA A 29 -0.53 8.15 1.92
N HIS A 30 -0.17 9.42 2.16
CA HIS A 30 -1.03 10.54 1.83
C HIS A 30 -1.26 10.58 0.29
N PRO A 31 -2.49 10.73 -0.21
CA PRO A 31 -2.77 10.69 -1.66
C PRO A 31 -2.03 11.76 -2.45
N LEU A 32 -1.79 12.91 -1.81
CA LEU A 32 -1.07 14.05 -2.39
C LEU A 32 0.42 14.09 -2.00
N ALA A 33 0.97 13.02 -1.43
CA ALA A 33 2.41 12.93 -1.17
C ALA A 33 3.17 13.07 -2.51
N THR A 34 4.28 13.80 -2.47
CA THR A 34 5.23 13.81 -3.59
C THR A 34 5.88 12.43 -3.74
N ALA A 35 6.42 12.14 -4.93
CA ALA A 35 7.11 10.87 -5.15
C ALA A 35 8.33 10.69 -4.23
N GLU A 36 9.00 11.79 -3.88
CA GLU A 36 10.14 11.80 -2.96
C GLU A 36 9.73 11.51 -1.51
N GLU A 37 8.64 12.09 -1.04
CA GLU A 37 8.09 11.80 0.29
C GLU A 37 7.60 10.36 0.36
N PHE A 38 6.87 9.92 -0.66
CA PHE A 38 6.37 8.55 -0.71
C PHE A 38 7.51 7.53 -0.83
N GLY A 39 8.53 7.81 -1.66
CA GLY A 39 9.71 6.97 -1.81
C GLY A 39 10.45 6.76 -0.48
N LYS A 40 10.63 7.82 0.31
CA LYS A 40 11.22 7.72 1.66
C LYS A 40 10.39 6.84 2.59
N GLN A 41 9.06 6.99 2.56
CA GLN A 41 8.17 6.14 3.36
C GLN A 41 8.26 4.67 2.91
N LEU A 42 8.32 4.40 1.60
CA LEU A 42 8.47 3.04 1.06
C LEU A 42 9.79 2.39 1.49
N GLU A 43 10.89 3.16 1.46
CA GLU A 43 12.21 2.71 1.90
C GLU A 43 12.22 2.41 3.40
N ASP A 44 11.77 3.34 4.22
CA ASP A 44 11.76 3.23 5.69
C ASP A 44 10.84 2.09 6.18
N SER A 45 9.67 1.94 5.56
CA SER A 45 8.71 0.88 5.89
C SER A 45 9.03 -0.49 5.26
N ALA A 46 10.06 -0.56 4.43
CA ALA A 46 10.41 -1.73 3.62
C ALA A 46 9.19 -2.31 2.86
N ALA A 47 8.35 -1.43 2.29
CA ALA A 47 7.15 -1.85 1.57
C ALA A 47 7.53 -2.54 0.25
N ARG A 48 7.00 -3.74 0.05
CA ARG A 48 7.25 -4.56 -1.16
C ARG A 48 6.12 -4.44 -2.19
N TRP A 49 4.95 -3.96 -1.77
CA TRP A 49 3.78 -3.82 -2.63
C TRP A 49 3.15 -2.45 -2.45
N ILE A 50 2.65 -1.88 -3.54
CA ILE A 50 1.83 -0.67 -3.53
C ILE A 50 0.43 -1.01 -4.02
N VAL A 51 -0.60 -0.49 -3.36
CA VAL A 51 -1.96 -0.40 -3.89
C VAL A 51 -2.28 1.08 -4.10
N THR A 52 -2.64 1.46 -5.32
CA THR A 52 -2.97 2.85 -5.68
C THR A 52 -4.19 2.94 -6.59
N VAL A 53 -4.54 4.13 -7.06
CA VAL A 53 -5.59 4.36 -8.07
C VAL A 53 -4.94 4.85 -9.37
N SER A 54 -5.53 4.60 -10.53
CA SER A 54 -4.97 5.00 -11.82
C SER A 54 -4.57 6.48 -11.92
N PRO A 55 -5.29 7.47 -11.32
CA PRO A 55 -4.85 8.87 -11.35
C PRO A 55 -3.58 9.16 -10.55
N LEU A 56 -3.22 8.29 -9.59
CA LEU A 56 -2.03 8.43 -8.73
C LEU A 56 -0.88 7.50 -9.14
N LEU A 57 -1.08 6.68 -10.17
CA LEU A 57 -0.16 5.64 -10.59
C LEU A 57 1.22 6.16 -11.00
N GLU A 58 1.29 7.35 -11.61
CA GLU A 58 2.56 7.96 -12.01
C GLU A 58 3.44 8.27 -10.77
N THR A 59 2.86 8.93 -9.77
CA THR A 59 3.52 9.19 -8.48
C THR A 59 3.97 7.90 -7.81
N ALA A 60 3.12 6.87 -7.79
CA ALA A 60 3.46 5.57 -7.21
C ALA A 60 4.62 4.88 -7.92
N ARG A 61 4.65 4.91 -9.26
CA ARG A 61 5.76 4.36 -10.07
C ARG A 61 7.07 5.09 -9.80
N ARG A 62 7.04 6.43 -9.74
CA ARG A 62 8.22 7.23 -9.45
C ARG A 62 8.74 6.95 -8.03
N ALA A 63 7.85 6.91 -7.04
CA ALA A 63 8.20 6.57 -5.66
C ALA A 63 8.81 5.17 -5.54
N ALA A 64 8.22 4.18 -6.22
CA ALA A 64 8.76 2.81 -6.28
C ALA A 64 10.17 2.77 -6.88
N GLY A 65 10.42 3.52 -7.95
CA GLY A 65 11.74 3.62 -8.57
C GLY A 65 12.79 4.28 -7.68
N LEU A 66 12.39 5.25 -6.85
CA LEU A 66 13.26 5.90 -5.87
C LEU A 66 13.62 4.96 -4.71
N ALA A 67 12.65 4.17 -4.22
CA ALA A 67 12.85 3.26 -3.09
C ALA A 67 13.59 1.97 -3.45
N GLY A 68 13.37 1.43 -4.66
CA GLY A 68 14.09 0.26 -5.18
C GLY A 68 13.67 -1.11 -4.61
N GLY A 69 12.79 -1.17 -3.61
CA GLY A 69 12.33 -2.41 -2.96
C GLY A 69 10.92 -2.88 -3.33
N VAL A 70 10.21 -2.16 -4.20
CA VAL A 70 8.83 -2.47 -4.59
C VAL A 70 8.81 -3.52 -5.70
N GLU A 71 8.14 -4.64 -5.43
CA GLU A 71 8.00 -5.77 -6.36
C GLU A 71 6.83 -5.60 -7.31
N GLU A 72 5.73 -4.98 -6.83
CA GLU A 72 4.54 -4.79 -7.65
C GLU A 72 3.69 -3.62 -7.21
N ILE A 73 3.03 -3.00 -8.19
CA ILE A 73 2.03 -1.96 -7.99
C ILE A 73 0.69 -2.48 -8.52
N PHE A 74 -0.30 -2.54 -7.62
CA PHE A 74 -1.70 -2.84 -7.92
C PHE A 74 -2.49 -1.55 -8.05
N VAL A 75 -3.56 -1.60 -8.85
CA VAL A 75 -4.52 -0.50 -8.95
C VAL A 75 -5.89 -0.90 -8.38
N CYS A 76 -6.58 0.01 -7.72
CA CYS A 76 -7.93 -0.21 -7.22
C CYS A 76 -8.96 -0.24 -8.36
N ASP A 77 -8.69 0.51 -9.43
CA ASP A 77 -9.47 0.63 -10.67
C ASP A 77 -8.75 -0.12 -11.80
N SER A 78 -8.72 0.37 -13.03
CA SER A 78 -8.04 -0.29 -14.14
C SER A 78 -6.92 0.56 -14.72
N ALA A 79 -5.78 -0.06 -15.00
CA ALA A 79 -4.66 0.58 -15.69
C ALA A 79 -3.90 -0.43 -16.57
N PRO A 80 -3.47 -0.07 -17.79
CA PRO A 80 -2.73 -0.96 -18.67
C PRO A 80 -1.46 -1.51 -18.00
N GLY A 81 -1.28 -2.84 -18.06
CA GLY A 81 -0.11 -3.52 -17.51
C GLY A 81 -0.12 -3.68 -15.99
N HIS A 82 -1.21 -3.36 -15.30
CA HIS A 82 -1.36 -3.54 -13.86
C HIS A 82 -2.51 -4.47 -13.52
N ARG A 83 -2.31 -5.32 -12.51
CA ARG A 83 -3.40 -6.09 -11.91
C ARG A 83 -4.27 -5.17 -11.06
N SER A 84 -5.58 -5.38 -11.12
CA SER A 84 -6.53 -4.58 -10.36
C SER A 84 -7.19 -5.32 -9.20
N LEU A 85 -7.61 -4.57 -8.18
CA LEU A 85 -8.48 -5.10 -7.13
C LEU A 85 -9.83 -5.54 -7.70
N ILE A 86 -10.36 -4.86 -8.73
CA ILE A 86 -11.61 -5.25 -9.40
C ILE A 86 -11.49 -6.65 -10.00
N ASP A 87 -10.38 -6.95 -10.67
CA ASP A 87 -10.15 -8.28 -11.26
C ASP A 87 -9.98 -9.34 -10.15
N MET A 88 -9.30 -8.99 -9.05
CA MET A 88 -9.10 -9.90 -7.92
C MET A 88 -10.40 -10.23 -7.18
N LEU A 89 -11.35 -9.30 -7.11
CA LEU A 89 -12.67 -9.55 -6.49
C LEU A 89 -13.47 -10.63 -7.21
N ALA A 90 -13.22 -10.86 -8.50
CA ALA A 90 -13.84 -11.93 -9.27
C ALA A 90 -13.18 -13.30 -9.05
N SER A 91 -12.10 -13.37 -8.25
CA SER A 91 -11.38 -14.60 -7.96
C SER A 91 -12.23 -15.57 -7.14
N ALA A 92 -12.15 -16.86 -7.48
CA ALA A 92 -12.67 -17.97 -6.69
C ALA A 92 -11.57 -18.69 -5.90
N ALA A 93 -10.41 -18.05 -5.72
CA ALA A 93 -9.33 -18.60 -4.91
C ALA A 93 -9.80 -18.80 -3.46
N PRO A 94 -9.31 -19.85 -2.77
CA PRO A 94 -9.65 -20.07 -1.37
C PRO A 94 -9.15 -18.90 -0.50
N GLU A 95 -9.84 -18.67 0.61
CA GLU A 95 -9.37 -17.70 1.60
C GLU A 95 -7.99 -18.12 2.15
N PRO A 96 -7.07 -17.16 2.34
CA PRO A 96 -5.78 -17.47 2.93
C PRO A 96 -5.96 -17.91 4.39
N VAL A 97 -5.28 -18.99 4.76
CA VAL A 97 -5.14 -19.41 6.15
C VAL A 97 -3.79 -18.90 6.64
N VAL A 98 -3.82 -17.91 7.52
CA VAL A 98 -2.64 -17.25 8.07
C VAL A 98 -2.72 -17.30 9.59
N ASP A 99 -1.61 -17.64 10.23
CA ASP A 99 -1.47 -17.54 11.68
C ASP A 99 -1.13 -16.09 12.02
N ILE A 100 -1.99 -15.44 12.83
CA ILE A 100 -1.86 -14.03 13.21
C ILE A 100 -1.96 -13.98 14.73
N ASP A 101 -0.92 -13.48 15.39
CA ASP A 101 -0.94 -13.16 16.81
C ASP A 101 -1.33 -11.67 16.99
N PRO A 102 -2.57 -11.37 17.41
CA PRO A 102 -3.02 -9.99 17.55
C PRO A 102 -2.29 -9.21 18.66
N ALA A 103 -1.55 -9.87 19.55
CA ALA A 103 -0.76 -9.20 20.58
C ALA A 103 0.60 -8.71 20.07
N GLU A 104 1.20 -9.40 19.10
CA GLU A 104 2.58 -9.17 18.67
C GLU A 104 2.69 -8.71 17.21
N ASP A 105 1.75 -9.09 16.34
CA ASP A 105 1.82 -8.80 14.91
C ASP A 105 1.36 -7.37 14.57
N VAL A 106 2.17 -6.67 13.80
CA VAL A 106 1.86 -5.31 13.32
C VAL A 106 0.82 -5.36 12.21
N ALA A 107 -0.38 -4.86 12.48
CA ALA A 107 -1.41 -4.68 11.46
C ALA A 107 -1.21 -3.41 10.62
N ALA A 108 -0.79 -2.31 11.26
CA ALA A 108 -0.70 -1.00 10.60
C ALA A 108 0.50 -0.18 11.09
N LEU A 109 1.14 0.54 10.16
CA LEU A 109 2.26 1.43 10.41
C LEU A 109 2.00 2.81 9.78
N PRO A 110 1.18 3.68 10.42
CA PRO A 110 0.88 5.02 9.91
C PRO A 110 2.04 5.99 10.17
N TYR A 111 2.37 6.81 9.17
CA TYR A 111 3.40 7.83 9.29
C TYR A 111 2.82 9.16 9.78
N SER A 112 3.49 9.76 10.76
CA SER A 112 3.18 11.10 11.24
C SER A 112 4.02 12.17 10.52
N SER A 113 3.43 13.33 10.26
CA SER A 113 4.03 14.40 9.44
C SER A 113 5.12 15.24 10.13
N GLY A 114 5.64 14.80 11.29
CA GLY A 114 6.76 15.39 12.04
C GLY A 114 7.08 16.87 11.77
N THR A 115 6.59 17.80 12.60
CA THR A 115 6.74 19.26 12.38
C THR A 115 8.19 19.78 12.37
N THR A 116 9.17 18.98 12.77
CA THR A 116 10.58 19.37 12.90
C THR A 116 11.56 18.37 12.27
N GLY A 117 11.11 17.40 11.47
CA GLY A 117 11.99 16.37 10.91
C GLY A 117 11.35 15.47 9.86
N LEU A 118 12.06 14.42 9.47
CA LEU A 118 11.55 13.39 8.56
C LEU A 118 10.29 12.70 9.14
N PRO A 119 9.33 12.27 8.30
CA PRO A 119 8.18 11.48 8.74
C PRO A 119 8.60 10.28 9.60
N LYS A 120 7.83 9.99 10.65
CA LYS A 120 8.10 8.88 11.57
C LYS A 120 6.97 7.87 11.49
N GLY A 121 7.32 6.61 11.24
CA GLY A 121 6.44 5.44 11.18
C GLY A 121 6.92 4.37 12.12
#